data_AF-A0A6J8DW68-F1
#
_entry.id   AF-A0A6J8DW68-F1
#
_cell.length_a   1.000
_cell.length_b   1.000
_cell.length_c   1.000
_cell.angle_alpha   90.00
_cell.angle_beta   90.00
_cell.angle_gamma   90.00
#
_symmetry.space_group_name_H-M   'P 1'
#
loop_
_entity.id
_entity.type
_entity.pdbx_description
1 polymer ?
#
loop_
_entity_poly.entity_id
_entity_poly.type
_entity_poly.pdbx_seq_one_letter_code
_entity_poly.pdbx_strand_id
1 'polypeptide(L)'
;MEECEREVLKELNSDIFEDLDPLYILPYLFQILPSEVYEELKNIGTNSEYRHDRVDILMEHVLGSDSITLAEFCNALAFQNAYPFINDKIEDRLKQKHQNKEVYPCIKGQLSKNRLELVKFRHTLSNYSLTGKQKLFDKVLDKVCKRWTNSLNENLNIHDRQKLADLYFFARDAQCENMRLRYNKNILISDVLSEILKVAPYTTNPTLTIMMYNARTGSAMIMVDPSTHSTAFRNHIELAEQNTDLVPACRETGNVFTIKYNFEYLNYERMGDIKLKKSLFRTAEKAIDHFCREYEMVAKDFRDIFMIKLSHLHLGIGVLGNNIKNAVITETDITQAKWRINTIDIENLTDRWKWGYYIAKSKLTWFENDLDTAFKQAKTAYSYAIKGDFKTEIKGTEDIINQIKSKLNVVQPQPSRSYYDNVCENDVISSKRFYNAQMMQMTYLSEYETYTLHSNILHKYQVAVKPGLFSTFSKLQFHKYEHCHDLQLMEELAETTCNVVNNFTRNHKRCFRFSKKLF
;
A
#
# COMPACT_ATOMS: atom_id res chain seq x y z
N MET A 1 -0.21 23.94 -16.60
CA MET A 1 0.76 22.93 -17.10
C MET A 1 2.11 23.13 -16.41
N GLU A 2 2.79 22.07 -16.00
CA GLU A 2 4.14 22.16 -15.40
C GLU A 2 5.20 22.56 -16.43
N GLU A 3 6.31 23.18 -16.01
CA GLU A 3 7.34 23.65 -16.95
C GLU A 3 7.97 22.48 -17.74
N CYS A 4 8.16 21.32 -17.11
CA CYS A 4 8.68 20.14 -17.81
C CYS A 4 7.73 19.64 -18.91
N GLU A 5 6.42 19.74 -18.71
CA GLU A 5 5.40 19.39 -19.70
C GLU A 5 5.42 20.40 -20.85
N ARG A 6 5.51 21.71 -20.53
CA ARG A 6 5.64 22.78 -21.53
C ARG A 6 6.89 22.58 -22.39
N GLU A 7 8.03 22.22 -21.78
CA GLU A 7 9.26 21.92 -22.51
C GLU A 7 9.12 20.70 -23.43
N VAL A 8 8.45 19.62 -23.00
CA VAL A 8 8.22 18.45 -23.85
C VAL A 8 7.38 18.82 -25.07
N LEU A 9 6.31 19.58 -24.88
CA LEU A 9 5.48 20.04 -26.00
C LEU A 9 6.24 20.97 -26.95
N LYS A 10 7.12 21.84 -26.42
CA LYS A 10 8.02 22.67 -27.25
C LYS A 10 9.02 21.84 -28.05
N GLU A 11 9.58 20.78 -27.46
CA GLU A 11 10.48 19.86 -28.16
C GLU A 11 9.78 19.08 -29.28
N LEU A 12 8.51 18.72 -29.07
CA LEU A 12 7.68 17.99 -30.04
C LEU A 12 6.91 18.92 -30.98
N ASN A 13 7.17 20.23 -30.95
CA ASN A 13 6.37 21.21 -31.69
C ASN A 13 6.40 20.94 -33.20
N SER A 14 7.54 20.53 -33.76
CA SER A 14 7.64 20.15 -35.18
C SER A 14 6.72 18.99 -35.53
N ASP A 15 6.73 17.94 -34.72
CA ASP A 15 5.93 16.73 -34.95
C ASP A 15 4.43 17.04 -34.83
N ILE A 16 4.06 17.85 -33.83
CA ILE A 16 2.69 18.31 -33.66
C ILE A 16 2.26 19.14 -34.87
N PHE A 17 3.11 20.04 -35.35
CA PHE A 17 2.81 20.91 -36.49
C PHE A 17 2.64 20.14 -37.81
N GLU A 18 3.43 19.10 -38.00
CA GLU A 18 3.40 18.28 -39.20
C GLU A 18 2.17 17.36 -39.26
N ASP A 19 1.74 16.83 -38.11
CA ASP A 19 0.77 15.73 -38.06
C ASP A 19 -0.62 16.13 -37.54
N LEU A 20 -0.74 17.17 -36.71
CA LEU A 20 -2.00 17.59 -36.09
C LEU A 20 -2.85 18.44 -37.04
N ASP A 21 -4.15 18.16 -37.10
CA ASP A 21 -5.15 19.13 -37.55
C ASP A 21 -6.22 19.28 -36.45
N PRO A 22 -6.30 20.46 -35.81
CA PRO A 22 -7.23 20.70 -34.71
C PRO A 22 -8.69 20.42 -35.04
N LEU A 23 -9.10 20.41 -36.32
CA LEU A 23 -10.47 20.12 -36.72
C LEU A 23 -10.96 18.73 -36.26
N TYR A 24 -10.08 17.73 -36.22
CA TYR A 24 -10.47 16.35 -35.83
C TYR A 24 -10.68 16.21 -34.32
N ILE A 25 -10.11 17.12 -33.53
CA ILE A 25 -10.28 17.16 -32.08
C ILE A 25 -11.15 18.33 -31.61
N LEU A 26 -11.64 19.15 -32.55
CA LEU A 26 -12.43 20.35 -32.30
C LEU A 26 -13.64 20.12 -31.38
N PRO A 27 -14.42 19.02 -31.51
CA PRO A 27 -15.54 18.77 -30.59
C PRO A 27 -15.11 18.65 -29.12
N TYR A 28 -13.89 18.19 -28.86
CA TYR A 28 -13.32 18.10 -27.52
C TYR A 28 -12.71 19.44 -27.08
N LEU A 29 -12.09 20.18 -28.02
CA LEU A 29 -11.50 21.49 -27.75
C LEU A 29 -12.52 22.51 -27.20
N PHE A 30 -13.81 22.40 -27.59
CA PHE A 30 -14.88 23.23 -27.03
C PHE A 30 -14.98 23.17 -25.49
N GLN A 31 -14.56 22.05 -24.88
CA GLN A 31 -14.66 21.84 -23.44
C GLN A 31 -13.48 22.43 -22.67
N ILE A 32 -12.36 22.67 -23.33
CA ILE A 32 -11.08 23.02 -22.68
C ILE A 32 -10.53 24.38 -23.11
N LEU A 33 -10.95 24.90 -24.26
CA LEU A 33 -10.53 26.22 -24.75
C LEU A 33 -11.51 27.32 -24.32
N PRO A 34 -11.03 28.57 -24.13
CA PRO A 34 -11.90 29.74 -24.06
C PRO A 34 -12.77 29.84 -25.30
N SER A 35 -13.99 30.37 -25.14
CA SER A 35 -14.98 30.43 -26.23
C SER A 35 -14.50 31.25 -27.42
N GLU A 36 -13.69 32.29 -27.18
CA GLU A 36 -13.11 33.15 -28.20
C GLU A 36 -12.14 32.37 -29.10
N VAL A 37 -11.26 31.58 -28.49
CA VAL A 37 -10.23 30.76 -29.16
C VAL A 37 -10.88 29.63 -29.94
N TYR A 38 -11.90 29.01 -29.35
CA TYR A 38 -12.66 27.96 -30.02
C TYR A 38 -13.33 28.48 -31.30
N GLU A 39 -14.00 29.64 -31.22
CA GLU A 39 -14.63 30.24 -32.40
C GLU A 39 -13.60 30.72 -33.41
N GLU A 40 -12.43 31.22 -32.97
CA GLU A 40 -11.31 31.54 -33.87
C GLU A 40 -10.84 30.31 -34.66
N LEU A 41 -10.54 29.20 -33.99
CA LEU A 41 -10.12 27.94 -34.63
C LEU A 41 -11.13 27.41 -35.65
N LYS A 42 -12.41 27.60 -35.36
CA LYS A 42 -13.53 27.19 -36.22
C LYS A 42 -13.69 28.09 -37.45
N ASN A 43 -13.31 29.37 -37.35
CA ASN A 43 -13.55 30.38 -38.39
C ASN A 43 -12.38 30.57 -39.38
N ILE A 44 -11.18 30.05 -39.08
CA ILE A 44 -10.00 30.08 -39.97
C ILE A 44 -10.24 29.36 -41.31
N GLY A 45 -11.24 28.50 -41.38
CA GLY A 45 -11.60 27.73 -42.57
C GLY A 45 -11.16 26.26 -42.47
N THR A 46 -11.82 25.39 -43.24
CA THR A 46 -11.63 23.93 -43.16
C THR A 46 -10.66 23.37 -44.20
N ASN A 47 -10.11 24.22 -45.05
CA ASN A 47 -9.12 23.80 -46.05
C ASN A 47 -7.81 23.37 -45.37
N SER A 48 -7.10 22.45 -46.02
CA SER A 48 -5.79 21.94 -45.56
C SER A 48 -4.70 23.00 -45.55
N GLU A 49 -4.83 24.05 -46.39
CA GLU A 49 -3.87 25.16 -46.46
C GLU A 49 -3.75 25.95 -45.15
N TYR A 50 -4.83 26.01 -44.35
CA TYR A 50 -4.85 26.71 -43.05
C TYR A 50 -4.59 25.78 -41.86
N ARG A 51 -4.18 24.52 -42.09
CA ARG A 51 -3.92 23.55 -41.02
C ARG A 51 -2.89 24.09 -40.03
N HIS A 52 -1.79 24.60 -40.57
CA HIS A 52 -0.67 25.12 -39.80
C HIS A 52 -1.10 26.32 -38.93
N ASP A 53 -1.87 27.25 -39.49
CA ASP A 53 -2.40 28.40 -38.74
C ASP A 53 -3.31 27.96 -37.57
N ARG A 54 -4.13 26.91 -37.78
CA ARG A 54 -4.94 26.32 -36.69
C ARG A 54 -4.07 25.70 -35.61
N VAL A 55 -3.01 24.98 -35.97
CA VAL A 55 -2.10 24.37 -34.99
C VAL A 55 -1.37 25.44 -34.20
N ASP A 56 -0.89 26.51 -34.84
CA ASP A 56 -0.22 27.62 -34.16
C ASP A 56 -1.12 28.25 -33.10
N ILE A 57 -2.36 28.60 -33.46
CA ILE A 57 -3.32 29.20 -32.51
C ILE A 57 -3.64 28.26 -31.36
N LEU A 58 -3.82 26.96 -31.65
CA LEU A 58 -4.04 25.96 -30.60
C LEU A 58 -2.83 25.85 -29.67
N MET A 59 -1.62 25.73 -30.22
CA MET A 59 -0.39 25.52 -29.45
C MET A 59 0.02 26.76 -28.67
N GLU A 60 -0.22 27.96 -29.19
CA GLU A 60 -0.05 29.22 -28.45
C GLU A 60 -0.89 29.21 -27.17
N HIS A 61 -2.14 28.75 -27.25
CA HIS A 61 -3.02 28.67 -26.08
C HIS A 61 -2.67 27.51 -25.14
N VAL A 62 -2.35 26.34 -25.67
CA VAL A 62 -1.93 25.18 -24.87
C VAL A 62 -0.64 25.47 -24.10
N LEU A 63 0.33 26.13 -24.74
CA LEU A 63 1.62 26.48 -24.14
C LEU A 63 1.62 27.80 -23.37
N GLY A 64 0.72 28.73 -23.68
CA GLY A 64 0.65 30.06 -23.08
C GLY A 64 -0.37 30.19 -21.94
N SER A 65 -1.39 29.32 -21.91
CA SER A 65 -2.40 29.36 -20.85
C SER A 65 -1.99 28.52 -19.63
N ASP A 66 -2.35 28.99 -18.44
CA ASP A 66 -2.35 28.18 -17.22
C ASP A 66 -3.66 27.38 -17.06
N SER A 67 -4.68 27.67 -17.88
CA SER A 67 -5.99 27.02 -17.81
C SER A 67 -6.04 25.64 -18.45
N ILE A 68 -5.11 25.32 -19.34
CA ILE A 68 -5.06 24.02 -20.03
C ILE A 68 -3.96 23.18 -19.41
N THR A 69 -4.32 22.00 -18.93
CA THR A 69 -3.36 21.00 -18.45
C THR A 69 -2.87 20.13 -19.60
N LEU A 70 -1.68 19.54 -19.47
CA LEU A 70 -1.19 18.58 -20.45
C LEU A 70 -2.15 17.40 -20.60
N ALA A 71 -2.74 16.93 -19.49
CA ALA A 71 -3.70 15.84 -19.51
C ALA A 71 -4.94 16.16 -20.35
N GLU A 72 -5.47 17.39 -20.27
CA GLU A 72 -6.60 17.84 -21.11
C GLU A 72 -6.24 17.87 -22.59
N PHE A 73 -5.03 18.33 -22.92
CA PHE A 73 -4.54 18.31 -24.29
C PHE A 73 -4.34 16.87 -24.82
N CYS A 74 -3.72 15.99 -24.04
CA CYS A 74 -3.58 14.57 -24.36
C CYS A 74 -4.93 13.86 -24.53
N ASN A 75 -5.92 14.17 -23.70
CA ASN A 75 -7.28 13.64 -23.86
C ASN A 75 -7.94 14.15 -25.15
N ALA A 76 -7.67 15.40 -25.55
CA ALA A 76 -8.13 15.92 -26.83
C ALA A 76 -7.51 15.14 -27.99
N LEU A 77 -6.20 14.89 -27.96
CA LEU A 77 -5.49 14.09 -28.97
C LEU A 77 -6.02 12.65 -29.05
N ALA A 78 -6.38 12.06 -27.91
CA ALA A 78 -6.95 10.71 -27.84
C ALA A 78 -8.44 10.64 -28.21
N PHE A 79 -9.13 11.78 -28.35
CA PHE A 79 -10.56 11.82 -28.66
C PHE A 79 -10.83 11.10 -29.98
N GLN A 80 -11.75 10.11 -29.94
CA GLN A 80 -12.08 9.26 -31.08
C GLN A 80 -10.87 8.62 -31.78
N ASN A 81 -9.77 8.42 -31.04
CA ASN A 81 -8.51 7.89 -31.55
C ASN A 81 -7.92 8.73 -32.69
N ALA A 82 -8.10 10.05 -32.66
CA ALA A 82 -7.64 10.96 -33.71
C ALA A 82 -6.11 10.98 -33.83
N TYR A 83 -5.38 11.08 -32.71
CA TYR A 83 -3.93 11.24 -32.67
C TYR A 83 -3.24 10.42 -31.57
N PRO A 84 -3.43 9.08 -31.51
CA PRO A 84 -2.79 8.24 -30.50
C PRO A 84 -1.26 8.31 -30.56
N PHE A 85 -0.68 8.42 -31.77
CA PHE A 85 0.76 8.45 -31.97
C PHE A 85 1.44 9.74 -31.45
N ILE A 86 0.75 10.89 -31.51
CA ILE A 86 1.26 12.14 -30.90
C ILE A 86 1.25 12.00 -29.39
N ASN A 87 0.18 11.41 -28.84
CA ASN A 87 0.07 11.16 -27.41
C ASN A 87 1.17 10.20 -26.91
N ASP A 88 1.45 9.12 -27.65
CA ASP A 88 2.53 8.19 -27.33
C ASP A 88 3.91 8.88 -27.34
N LYS A 89 4.19 9.74 -28.31
CA LYS A 89 5.44 10.53 -28.38
C LYS A 89 5.59 11.46 -27.17
N ILE A 90 4.51 12.14 -26.77
CA ILE A 90 4.50 13.01 -25.59
C ILE A 90 4.81 12.19 -24.33
N GLU A 91 4.14 11.05 -24.14
CA GLU A 91 4.37 10.16 -23.01
C GLU A 91 5.81 9.62 -22.97
N ASP A 92 6.34 9.17 -24.10
CA ASP A 92 7.70 8.64 -24.19
C ASP A 92 8.75 9.70 -23.87
N ARG A 93 8.53 10.94 -24.31
CA ARG A 93 9.44 12.04 -24.03
C ARG A 93 9.38 12.49 -22.58
N LEU A 94 8.20 12.50 -21.97
CA LEU A 94 8.05 12.69 -20.52
C LEU A 94 8.75 11.60 -19.75
N LYS A 95 8.55 10.32 -20.10
CA LYS A 95 9.24 9.19 -19.47
C LYS A 95 10.77 9.38 -19.54
N GLN A 96 11.31 9.81 -20.68
CA GLN A 96 12.74 10.09 -20.85
C GLN A 96 13.22 11.26 -19.97
N LYS A 97 12.49 12.38 -19.90
CA LYS A 97 12.86 13.50 -19.01
C LYS A 97 12.76 13.12 -17.52
N HIS A 98 11.80 12.25 -17.18
CA HIS A 98 11.65 11.71 -15.85
C HIS A 98 12.62 10.55 -15.52
N GLN A 99 13.46 10.06 -16.45
CA GLN A 99 14.47 9.04 -16.11
C GLN A 99 15.56 9.55 -15.14
N ASN A 100 15.71 10.87 -14.95
CA ASN A 100 16.57 11.42 -13.89
C ASN A 100 15.86 11.62 -12.53
N LYS A 101 14.55 11.38 -12.47
CA LYS A 101 13.73 11.34 -11.25
C LYS A 101 12.58 10.37 -11.50
N GLU A 102 12.73 9.07 -11.21
CA GLU A 102 11.66 8.06 -11.33
C GLU A 102 10.46 8.36 -10.39
N VAL A 103 9.79 9.48 -10.57
CA VAL A 103 8.45 9.71 -10.07
C VAL A 103 7.58 9.41 -11.28
N TYR A 104 7.01 8.21 -11.33
CA TYR A 104 6.00 7.85 -12.33
C TYR A 104 4.97 8.98 -12.42
N PRO A 105 4.92 9.76 -13.51
CA PRO A 105 3.99 10.86 -13.63
C PRO A 105 2.58 10.28 -13.65
N CYS A 106 1.77 10.70 -12.68
CA CYS A 106 0.40 10.23 -12.53
C CYS A 106 -0.48 11.05 -13.47
N ILE A 107 -0.78 10.55 -14.67
CA ILE A 107 -1.67 11.24 -15.61
C ILE A 107 -3.10 11.20 -15.04
N LYS A 108 -3.59 12.35 -14.55
CA LYS A 108 -4.91 12.46 -13.92
C LYS A 108 -6.01 12.40 -14.99
N GLY A 109 -6.82 11.35 -14.98
CA GLY A 109 -8.09 11.32 -15.72
C GLY A 109 -9.20 12.07 -14.96
N GLN A 110 -9.99 12.91 -15.64
CA GLN A 110 -11.21 13.45 -15.05
C GLN A 110 -12.26 12.32 -14.96
N LEU A 111 -12.54 11.84 -13.74
CA LEU A 111 -13.59 10.85 -13.50
C LEU A 111 -14.96 11.52 -13.40
N SER A 112 -15.99 10.92 -14.01
CA SER A 112 -17.38 11.36 -13.81
C SER A 112 -17.78 11.23 -12.33
N LYS A 113 -18.73 12.06 -11.87
CA LYS A 113 -19.22 12.03 -10.48
C LYS A 113 -19.71 10.64 -10.06
N ASN A 114 -20.46 9.96 -10.93
CA ASN A 114 -20.93 8.59 -10.69
C ASN A 114 -19.76 7.60 -10.56
N ARG A 115 -18.74 7.70 -11.43
CA ARG A 115 -17.55 6.85 -11.37
C ARG A 115 -16.76 7.09 -10.08
N LEU A 116 -16.59 8.34 -9.68
CA LEU A 116 -15.89 8.70 -8.44
C LEU A 116 -16.58 8.11 -7.20
N GLU A 117 -17.91 8.14 -7.14
CA GLU A 117 -18.69 7.50 -6.06
C GLU A 117 -18.42 5.99 -5.98
N LEU A 118 -18.45 5.30 -7.13
CA LEU A 118 -18.21 3.85 -7.21
C LEU A 118 -16.77 3.48 -6.83
N VAL A 119 -15.78 4.24 -7.28
CA VAL A 119 -14.37 4.04 -6.93
C VAL A 119 -14.14 4.22 -5.43
N LYS A 120 -14.68 5.29 -4.83
CA LYS A 120 -14.59 5.53 -3.39
C LYS A 120 -15.27 4.43 -2.59
N PHE A 121 -16.45 4.00 -3.02
CA PHE A 121 -17.18 2.89 -2.41
C PHE A 121 -16.35 1.60 -2.43
N ARG A 122 -15.83 1.24 -3.61
CA ARG A 122 -15.05 0.01 -3.78
C ARG A 122 -13.73 0.02 -3.00
N HIS A 123 -13.04 1.16 -3.00
CA HIS A 123 -11.79 1.35 -2.26
C HIS A 123 -12.02 1.29 -0.74
N THR A 124 -13.12 1.85 -0.25
CA THR A 124 -13.52 1.73 1.17
C THR A 124 -13.69 0.27 1.60
N LEU A 125 -14.33 -0.55 0.75
CA LEU A 125 -14.46 -1.98 1.02
C LEU A 125 -13.10 -2.71 1.03
N SER A 126 -12.18 -2.40 0.10
CA SER A 126 -10.80 -2.92 0.14
C SER A 126 -10.12 -2.57 1.47
N ASN A 127 -10.25 -1.32 1.93
CA ASN A 127 -9.63 -0.88 3.17
C ASN A 127 -10.17 -1.65 4.39
N TYR A 128 -11.48 -1.93 4.45
CA TYR A 128 -12.01 -2.76 5.54
C TYR A 128 -11.41 -4.17 5.56
N SER A 129 -11.23 -4.80 4.40
CA SER A 129 -10.55 -6.10 4.31
C SER A 129 -9.09 -6.04 4.73
N LEU A 130 -8.36 -4.99 4.33
CA LEU A 130 -6.92 -4.83 4.59
C LEU A 130 -6.59 -4.32 6.00
N THR A 131 -7.57 -3.77 6.74
CA THR A 131 -7.39 -3.32 8.13
C THR A 131 -8.11 -4.22 9.16
N GLY A 132 -8.56 -5.42 8.77
CA GLY A 132 -9.23 -6.36 9.68
C GLY A 132 -10.63 -5.96 10.16
N LYS A 133 -11.29 -4.98 9.52
CA LYS A 133 -12.62 -4.47 9.90
C LYS A 133 -13.77 -5.30 9.32
N GLN A 134 -13.73 -6.62 9.50
CA GLN A 134 -14.64 -7.57 8.84
C GLN A 134 -16.13 -7.29 9.09
N LYS A 135 -16.50 -6.94 10.33
CA LYS A 135 -17.91 -6.64 10.68
C LYS A 135 -18.50 -5.48 9.87
N LEU A 136 -17.68 -4.46 9.56
CA LEU A 136 -18.12 -3.32 8.75
C LEU A 136 -18.22 -3.71 7.27
N PHE A 137 -17.27 -4.52 6.80
CA PHE A 137 -17.30 -5.09 5.45
C PHE A 137 -18.60 -5.87 5.21
N ASP A 138 -18.92 -6.82 6.09
CA ASP A 138 -20.11 -7.67 5.96
C ASP A 138 -21.40 -6.85 6.01
N LYS A 139 -21.49 -5.87 6.92
CA LYS A 139 -22.67 -4.98 7.03
C LYS A 139 -22.94 -4.20 5.74
N VAL A 140 -21.89 -3.67 5.10
CA VAL A 140 -22.04 -2.91 3.85
C VAL A 140 -22.39 -3.84 2.70
N LEU A 141 -21.73 -4.99 2.60
CA LEU A 141 -22.00 -6.01 1.60
C LEU A 141 -23.46 -6.47 1.67
N ASP A 142 -23.94 -6.86 2.86
CA ASP A 142 -25.31 -7.32 3.06
C ASP A 142 -26.35 -6.27 2.68
N LYS A 143 -26.08 -4.99 3.00
CA LYS A 143 -26.97 -3.88 2.65
C LYS A 143 -27.11 -3.75 1.14
N VAL A 144 -26.01 -3.78 0.40
CA VAL A 144 -26.01 -3.65 -1.06
C VAL A 144 -26.64 -4.87 -1.72
N CYS A 145 -26.28 -6.08 -1.28
CA CYS A 145 -26.86 -7.32 -1.79
C CYS A 145 -28.38 -7.35 -1.60
N LYS A 146 -28.88 -7.04 -0.39
CA LYS A 146 -30.33 -6.97 -0.13
C LYS A 146 -31.02 -5.92 -1.00
N ARG A 147 -30.42 -4.73 -1.16
CA ARG A 147 -30.99 -3.68 -2.01
C ARG A 147 -31.13 -4.13 -3.45
N TRP A 148 -30.09 -4.78 -4.00
CA TRP A 148 -30.10 -5.32 -5.36
C TRP A 148 -31.18 -6.39 -5.52
N THR A 149 -31.25 -7.38 -4.63
CA THR A 149 -32.26 -8.44 -4.69
C THR A 149 -33.68 -7.89 -4.63
N ASN A 150 -33.95 -6.92 -3.74
CA ASN A 150 -35.27 -6.29 -3.65
C ASN A 150 -35.60 -5.51 -4.93
N SER A 151 -34.61 -4.85 -5.54
CA SER A 151 -34.81 -4.05 -6.76
C SER A 151 -35.23 -4.86 -8.00
N LEU A 152 -34.99 -6.18 -8.00
CA LEU A 152 -35.40 -7.05 -9.10
C LEU A 152 -36.94 -7.09 -9.27
N ASN A 153 -37.67 -6.91 -8.17
CA ASN A 153 -39.13 -6.89 -8.14
C ASN A 153 -39.73 -5.47 -8.14
N GLU A 154 -38.88 -4.44 -8.14
CA GLU A 154 -39.29 -3.03 -8.14
C GLU A 154 -39.27 -2.46 -9.56
N ASN A 155 -40.24 -1.59 -9.87
CA ASN A 155 -40.24 -0.80 -11.10
C ASN A 155 -39.32 0.42 -10.98
N LEU A 156 -38.01 0.16 -10.96
CA LEU A 156 -37.00 1.21 -11.04
C LEU A 156 -36.78 1.67 -12.49
N ASN A 157 -36.49 2.96 -12.67
CA ASN A 157 -35.98 3.45 -13.95
C ASN A 157 -34.62 2.82 -14.27
N ILE A 158 -34.23 2.88 -15.55
CA ILE A 158 -33.03 2.22 -16.07
C ILE A 158 -31.76 2.74 -15.37
N HIS A 159 -31.63 4.05 -15.20
CA HIS A 159 -30.44 4.68 -14.61
C HIS A 159 -30.22 4.25 -13.14
N ASP A 160 -31.28 4.24 -12.33
CA ASP A 160 -31.21 3.81 -10.93
C ASP A 160 -30.93 2.31 -10.81
N ARG A 161 -31.49 1.51 -11.72
CA ARG A 161 -31.17 0.07 -11.80
C ARG A 161 -29.72 -0.16 -12.16
N GLN A 162 -29.17 0.58 -13.13
CA GLN A 162 -27.75 0.50 -13.52
C GLN A 162 -26.83 0.92 -12.38
N LYS A 163 -27.13 2.03 -11.69
CA LYS A 163 -26.35 2.48 -10.53
C LYS A 163 -26.33 1.44 -9.40
N LEU A 164 -27.47 0.78 -9.14
CA LEU A 164 -27.54 -0.31 -8.16
C LEU A 164 -26.79 -1.56 -8.62
N ALA A 165 -26.85 -1.91 -9.92
CA ALA A 165 -26.12 -3.01 -10.51
C ALA A 165 -24.59 -2.79 -10.39
N ASP A 166 -24.11 -1.58 -10.68
CA ASP A 166 -22.70 -1.21 -10.54
C ASP A 166 -22.24 -1.33 -9.08
N LEU A 167 -23.02 -0.80 -8.12
CA LEU A 167 -22.73 -0.93 -6.69
C LEU A 167 -22.68 -2.40 -6.25
N TYR A 168 -23.64 -3.21 -6.71
CA TYR A 168 -23.68 -4.65 -6.43
C TYR A 168 -22.46 -5.37 -7.01
N PHE A 169 -22.11 -5.10 -8.26
CA PHE A 169 -20.90 -5.60 -8.90
C PHE A 169 -19.64 -5.26 -8.08
N PHE A 170 -19.45 -3.98 -7.71
CA PHE A 170 -18.29 -3.57 -6.91
C PHE A 170 -18.26 -4.23 -5.53
N ALA A 171 -19.43 -4.44 -4.91
CA ALA A 171 -19.51 -5.15 -3.64
C ALA A 171 -19.11 -6.62 -3.77
N ARG A 172 -19.57 -7.31 -4.82
CA ARG A 172 -19.20 -8.70 -5.11
C ARG A 172 -17.73 -8.84 -5.52
N ASP A 173 -17.18 -7.91 -6.31
CA ASP A 173 -15.74 -7.86 -6.61
C ASP A 173 -14.90 -7.70 -5.32
N ALA A 174 -15.33 -6.85 -4.39
CA ALA A 174 -14.70 -6.71 -3.08
C ALA A 174 -14.81 -8.00 -2.25
N GLN A 175 -15.94 -8.71 -2.32
CA GLN A 175 -16.12 -9.99 -1.66
C GLN A 175 -15.14 -11.04 -2.18
N CYS A 176 -14.94 -11.13 -3.50
CA CYS A 176 -13.92 -12.01 -4.09
C CYS A 176 -12.52 -11.69 -3.57
N GLU A 177 -12.15 -10.40 -3.52
CA GLU A 177 -10.86 -9.97 -2.98
C GLU A 177 -10.71 -10.34 -1.50
N ASN A 178 -11.74 -10.10 -0.68
CA ASN A 178 -11.74 -10.44 0.75
C ASN A 178 -11.60 -11.95 0.98
N MET A 179 -12.32 -12.77 0.22
CA MET A 179 -12.21 -14.23 0.27
C MET A 179 -10.79 -14.69 -0.10
N ARG A 180 -10.16 -14.04 -1.08
CA ARG A 180 -8.78 -14.32 -1.47
C ARG A 180 -7.77 -13.95 -0.39
N LEU A 181 -7.91 -12.75 0.21
CA LEU A 181 -7.05 -12.30 1.31
C LEU A 181 -7.08 -13.26 2.50
N ARG A 182 -8.23 -13.88 2.75
CA ARG A 182 -8.43 -14.86 3.82
C ARG A 182 -8.15 -16.31 3.40
N TYR A 183 -7.62 -16.55 2.20
CA TYR A 183 -7.36 -17.88 1.66
C TYR A 183 -8.59 -18.82 1.68
N ASN A 184 -9.79 -18.27 1.45
CA ASN A 184 -11.02 -19.06 1.45
C ASN A 184 -11.16 -19.85 0.13
N LYS A 185 -10.76 -21.12 0.16
CA LYS A 185 -10.81 -22.04 -0.99
C LYS A 185 -12.23 -22.33 -1.52
N ASN A 186 -13.28 -21.95 -0.80
CA ASN A 186 -14.66 -22.17 -1.25
C ASN A 186 -15.13 -21.14 -2.30
N ILE A 187 -14.27 -20.20 -2.72
CA ILE A 187 -14.65 -19.17 -3.70
C ILE A 187 -15.19 -19.74 -5.02
N LEU A 188 -14.65 -20.85 -5.53
CA LEU A 188 -15.09 -21.46 -6.80
C LEU A 188 -16.46 -22.13 -6.70
N ILE A 189 -16.84 -22.60 -5.50
CA ILE A 189 -18.13 -23.24 -5.24
C ILE A 189 -19.16 -22.26 -4.66
N SER A 190 -18.74 -21.05 -4.30
CA SER A 190 -19.62 -19.99 -3.83
C SER A 190 -20.36 -19.30 -4.98
N ASP A 191 -21.50 -18.70 -4.67
CA ASP A 191 -22.33 -17.98 -5.64
C ASP A 191 -21.67 -16.68 -6.16
N VAL A 192 -20.70 -16.12 -5.44
CA VAL A 192 -20.13 -14.78 -5.69
C VAL A 192 -19.67 -14.55 -7.14
N LEU A 193 -18.97 -15.50 -7.75
CA LEU A 193 -18.48 -15.38 -9.12
C LEU A 193 -19.64 -15.46 -10.13
N SER A 194 -20.60 -16.36 -9.89
CA SER A 194 -21.80 -16.48 -10.71
C SER A 194 -22.68 -15.23 -10.64
N GLU A 195 -22.74 -14.58 -9.48
CA GLU A 195 -23.48 -13.34 -9.26
C GLU A 195 -22.85 -12.14 -9.99
N ILE A 196 -21.52 -12.06 -10.05
CA ILE A 196 -20.82 -11.07 -10.89
C ILE A 196 -21.21 -11.25 -12.36
N LEU A 197 -21.22 -12.48 -12.86
CA LEU A 197 -21.59 -12.75 -14.25
C LEU A 197 -23.07 -12.42 -14.52
N LYS A 198 -23.97 -12.77 -13.61
CA LYS A 198 -25.42 -12.51 -13.75
C LYS A 198 -25.76 -11.02 -13.74
N VAL A 199 -25.04 -10.19 -12.99
CA VAL A 199 -25.33 -8.75 -12.94
C VAL A 199 -24.80 -8.00 -14.16
N ALA A 200 -23.83 -8.56 -14.89
CA ALA A 200 -23.16 -7.88 -16.02
C ALA A 200 -24.11 -7.18 -17.02
N PRO A 201 -25.21 -7.80 -17.50
CA PRO A 201 -26.12 -7.16 -18.45
C PRO A 201 -26.84 -5.91 -17.92
N TYR A 202 -26.87 -5.73 -16.60
CA TYR A 202 -27.55 -4.61 -15.94
C TYR A 202 -26.60 -3.49 -15.53
N THR A 203 -25.28 -3.69 -15.67
CA THR A 203 -24.26 -2.68 -15.32
C THR A 203 -24.12 -1.61 -16.40
N THR A 204 -23.50 -0.49 -16.04
CA THR A 204 -23.20 0.57 -17.01
C THR A 204 -22.10 0.15 -18.00
N ASN A 205 -21.25 -0.81 -17.63
CA ASN A 205 -20.21 -1.36 -18.50
C ASN A 205 -20.11 -2.90 -18.35
N PRO A 206 -20.90 -3.66 -19.13
CA PRO A 206 -20.90 -5.12 -19.09
C PRO A 206 -19.52 -5.73 -19.41
N THR A 207 -18.76 -5.14 -20.34
CA THR A 207 -17.41 -5.60 -20.72
C THR A 207 -16.46 -5.56 -19.53
N LEU A 208 -16.46 -4.46 -18.77
CA LEU A 208 -15.67 -4.33 -17.54
C LEU A 208 -16.07 -5.39 -16.49
N THR A 209 -17.36 -5.67 -16.34
CA THR A 209 -17.84 -6.70 -15.40
C THR A 209 -17.40 -8.10 -15.82
N ILE A 210 -17.50 -8.43 -17.11
CA ILE A 210 -17.06 -9.74 -17.65
C ILE A 210 -15.54 -9.90 -17.55
N MET A 211 -14.79 -8.84 -17.85
CA MET A 211 -13.33 -8.78 -17.67
C MET A 211 -12.95 -9.12 -16.23
N MET A 212 -13.59 -8.46 -15.25
CA MET A 212 -13.33 -8.71 -13.84
C MET A 212 -13.80 -10.09 -13.38
N TYR A 213 -14.92 -10.61 -13.90
CA TYR A 213 -15.33 -12.00 -13.67
C TYR A 213 -14.23 -12.98 -14.09
N ASN A 214 -13.70 -12.83 -15.30
CA ASN A 214 -12.62 -13.69 -15.81
C ASN A 214 -11.35 -13.57 -14.95
N ALA A 215 -10.93 -12.35 -14.62
CA ALA A 215 -9.76 -12.11 -13.79
C ALA A 215 -9.90 -12.74 -12.39
N ARG A 216 -11.08 -12.58 -11.75
CA ARG A 216 -11.36 -13.17 -10.43
C ARG A 216 -11.48 -14.68 -10.47
N THR A 217 -12.07 -15.24 -11.53
CA THR A 217 -12.16 -16.70 -11.74
C THR A 217 -10.77 -17.30 -11.87
N GLY A 218 -9.91 -16.73 -12.72
CA GLY A 218 -8.51 -17.17 -12.83
C GLY A 218 -7.77 -17.04 -11.49
N SER A 219 -7.91 -15.91 -10.81
CA SER A 219 -7.33 -15.72 -9.47
C SER A 219 -7.80 -16.75 -8.44
N ALA A 220 -9.07 -17.17 -8.50
CA ALA A 220 -9.67 -18.15 -7.60
C ALA A 220 -9.12 -19.57 -7.87
N MET A 221 -8.97 -19.94 -9.15
CA MET A 221 -8.39 -21.23 -9.56
C MET A 221 -6.98 -21.43 -8.98
N ILE A 222 -6.10 -20.43 -9.11
CA ILE A 222 -4.74 -20.51 -8.54
C ILE A 222 -4.77 -20.69 -7.02
N MET A 223 -5.69 -20.03 -6.32
CA MET A 223 -5.74 -20.09 -4.86
C MET A 223 -6.18 -21.48 -4.35
N VAL A 224 -7.12 -22.11 -5.05
CA VAL A 224 -7.61 -23.45 -4.70
C VAL A 224 -6.52 -24.50 -4.93
N ASP A 225 -5.87 -24.42 -6.09
CA ASP A 225 -4.78 -25.30 -6.46
C ASP A 225 -3.63 -24.53 -7.13
N PRO A 226 -2.61 -24.13 -6.35
CA PRO A 226 -1.44 -23.44 -6.89
C PRO A 226 -0.57 -24.32 -7.80
N SER A 227 -0.76 -25.65 -7.79
CA SER A 227 0.05 -26.59 -8.58
C SER A 227 -0.47 -26.73 -10.02
N THR A 228 -1.74 -26.44 -10.27
CA THR A 228 -2.30 -26.43 -11.61
C THR A 228 -1.89 -25.16 -12.35
N HIS A 229 -0.84 -25.27 -13.17
CA HIS A 229 -0.63 -24.38 -14.31
C HIS A 229 -1.67 -24.64 -15.42
N SER A 230 -2.93 -24.88 -15.05
CA SER A 230 -3.93 -25.36 -15.99
C SER A 230 -4.14 -24.33 -17.10
N THR A 231 -4.28 -24.83 -18.33
CA THR A 231 -4.65 -24.02 -19.50
C THR A 231 -5.90 -23.20 -19.21
N ALA A 232 -6.85 -23.74 -18.41
CA ALA A 232 -8.07 -23.04 -18.01
C ALA A 232 -7.82 -21.73 -17.26
N PHE A 233 -6.86 -21.69 -16.32
CA PHE A 233 -6.47 -20.46 -15.64
C PHE A 233 -5.91 -19.43 -16.64
N ARG A 234 -4.97 -19.85 -17.49
CA ARG A 234 -4.30 -18.96 -18.45
C ARG A 234 -5.32 -18.36 -19.39
N ASN A 235 -6.24 -19.17 -19.89
CA ASN A 235 -7.35 -18.72 -20.74
C ASN A 235 -8.18 -17.62 -20.06
N HIS A 236 -8.53 -17.77 -18.77
CA HIS A 236 -9.30 -16.72 -18.07
C HIS A 236 -8.52 -15.41 -17.91
N ILE A 237 -7.22 -15.45 -17.63
CA ILE A 237 -6.42 -14.23 -17.50
C ILE A 237 -6.16 -13.59 -18.87
N GLU A 238 -5.88 -14.39 -19.90
CA GLU A 238 -5.71 -13.91 -21.27
C GLU A 238 -7.01 -13.27 -21.80
N LEU A 239 -8.17 -13.88 -21.56
CA LEU A 239 -9.47 -13.29 -21.88
C LEU A 239 -9.72 -11.99 -21.11
N ALA A 240 -9.31 -11.90 -19.84
CA ALA A 240 -9.41 -10.66 -19.08
C ALA A 240 -8.48 -9.58 -19.66
N GLU A 241 -7.25 -9.92 -20.03
CA GLU A 241 -6.27 -9.01 -20.63
C GLU A 241 -6.73 -8.50 -21.99
N GLN A 242 -7.24 -9.36 -22.88
CA GLN A 242 -7.81 -8.94 -24.17
C GLN A 242 -8.95 -7.93 -24.02
N ASN A 243 -9.78 -8.08 -22.97
CA ASN A 243 -10.86 -7.13 -22.70
C ASN A 243 -10.35 -5.80 -22.12
N THR A 244 -9.09 -5.70 -21.67
CA THR A 244 -8.53 -4.41 -21.24
C THR A 244 -8.37 -3.44 -22.40
N ASP A 245 -8.20 -3.92 -23.63
CA ASP A 245 -8.11 -3.08 -24.83
C ASP A 245 -9.46 -2.42 -25.19
N LEU A 246 -10.57 -2.96 -24.66
CA LEU A 246 -11.94 -2.50 -24.91
C LEU A 246 -12.47 -1.57 -23.82
N VAL A 247 -11.68 -1.32 -22.78
CA VAL A 247 -12.09 -0.54 -21.61
C VAL A 247 -11.02 0.51 -21.31
N PRO A 248 -11.38 1.78 -21.05
CA PRO A 248 -10.40 2.78 -20.64
C PRO A 248 -9.62 2.32 -19.42
N ALA A 249 -8.32 2.59 -19.43
CA ALA A 249 -7.46 2.27 -18.31
C ALA A 249 -7.98 2.92 -17.01
N CYS A 250 -8.15 2.07 -16.01
CA CYS A 250 -8.78 2.36 -14.73
C CYS A 250 -8.36 1.31 -13.68
N ARG A 251 -8.83 1.46 -12.44
CA ARG A 251 -8.59 0.55 -11.33
C ARG A 251 -8.83 -0.92 -11.68
N GLU A 252 -9.89 -1.22 -12.42
CA GLU A 252 -10.25 -2.61 -12.75
C GLU A 252 -9.26 -3.23 -13.72
N THR A 253 -8.88 -2.52 -14.78
CA THR A 253 -7.81 -2.96 -15.70
C THR A 253 -6.46 -3.11 -14.97
N GLY A 254 -6.11 -2.19 -14.06
CA GLY A 254 -4.93 -2.31 -13.20
C GLY A 254 -4.98 -3.55 -12.28
N ASN A 255 -6.16 -3.94 -11.81
CA ASN A 255 -6.35 -5.18 -11.05
C ASN A 255 -6.14 -6.43 -11.90
N VAL A 256 -6.51 -6.42 -13.19
CA VAL A 256 -6.21 -7.53 -14.12
C VAL A 256 -4.69 -7.74 -14.18
N PHE A 257 -3.92 -6.67 -14.43
CA PHE A 257 -2.45 -6.74 -14.43
C PHE A 257 -1.88 -7.13 -13.07
N THR A 258 -2.50 -6.70 -11.96
CA THR A 258 -2.09 -7.13 -10.62
C THR A 258 -2.29 -8.63 -10.41
N ILE A 259 -3.38 -9.20 -10.92
CA ILE A 259 -3.65 -10.65 -10.84
C ILE A 259 -2.63 -11.42 -11.68
N LYS A 260 -2.37 -10.95 -12.91
CA LYS A 260 -1.33 -11.49 -13.80
C LYS A 260 0.06 -11.44 -13.16
N TYR A 261 0.44 -10.28 -12.62
CA TYR A 261 1.70 -10.08 -11.88
C TYR A 261 1.85 -11.10 -10.75
N ASN A 262 0.84 -11.26 -9.90
CA ASN A 262 0.91 -12.20 -8.77
C ASN A 262 1.08 -13.67 -9.24
N PHE A 263 0.48 -14.04 -10.39
CA PHE A 263 0.67 -15.38 -10.96
C PHE A 263 2.08 -15.58 -11.50
N GLU A 264 2.57 -14.62 -12.30
CA GLU A 264 3.94 -14.64 -12.82
C GLU A 264 4.96 -14.68 -11.67
N TYR A 265 4.66 -14.00 -10.55
CA TYR A 265 5.52 -13.98 -9.37
C TYR A 265 5.59 -15.36 -8.71
N LEU A 266 4.47 -16.08 -8.57
CA LEU A 266 4.50 -17.46 -8.06
C LEU A 266 5.35 -18.39 -8.93
N ASN A 267 5.41 -18.17 -10.24
CA ASN A 267 6.32 -18.90 -11.14
C ASN A 267 7.78 -18.50 -10.89
N TYR A 268 8.03 -17.20 -10.68
CA TYR A 268 9.36 -16.68 -10.35
C TYR A 268 9.89 -17.22 -9.02
N GLU A 269 9.03 -17.35 -8.00
CA GLU A 269 9.44 -17.96 -6.72
C GLU A 269 9.95 -19.40 -6.86
N ARG A 270 9.42 -20.15 -7.84
CA ARG A 270 9.84 -21.53 -8.12
C ARG A 270 11.13 -21.59 -8.92
N MET A 271 11.28 -20.73 -9.92
CA MET A 271 12.34 -20.82 -10.93
C MET A 271 13.53 -19.89 -10.67
N GLY A 272 13.31 -18.69 -10.13
CA GLY A 272 14.34 -17.66 -9.94
C GLY A 272 14.85 -17.03 -11.25
N ASP A 273 14.12 -17.15 -12.36
CA ASP A 273 14.58 -16.72 -13.69
C ASP A 273 14.59 -15.18 -13.85
N ILE A 274 15.75 -14.64 -14.26
CA ILE A 274 15.95 -13.21 -14.57
C ILE A 274 15.02 -12.73 -15.69
N LYS A 275 14.73 -13.55 -16.71
CA LYS A 275 13.78 -13.17 -17.78
C LYS A 275 12.38 -12.92 -17.21
N LEU A 276 11.96 -13.77 -16.28
CA LEU A 276 10.67 -13.62 -15.60
C LEU A 276 10.66 -12.41 -14.65
N LYS A 277 11.79 -12.12 -13.98
CA LYS A 277 11.97 -10.87 -13.20
C LYS A 277 11.74 -9.62 -14.07
N LYS A 278 12.30 -9.58 -15.28
CA LYS A 278 12.08 -8.47 -16.25
C LYS A 278 10.63 -8.37 -16.71
N SER A 279 9.98 -9.51 -16.98
CA SER A 279 8.54 -9.55 -17.33
C SER A 279 7.68 -8.97 -16.21
N LEU A 280 7.98 -9.33 -14.95
CA LEU A 280 7.28 -8.83 -13.78
C LEU A 280 7.38 -7.32 -13.63
N PHE A 281 8.56 -6.72 -13.88
CA PHE A 281 8.71 -5.26 -13.89
C PHE A 281 7.78 -4.60 -14.91
N ARG A 282 7.73 -5.11 -16.15
CA ARG A 282 6.84 -4.57 -17.19
C ARG A 282 5.36 -4.69 -16.83
N THR A 283 4.95 -5.84 -16.28
CA THR A 283 3.56 -6.04 -15.84
C THR A 283 3.20 -5.10 -14.68
N ALA A 284 4.14 -4.85 -13.75
CA ALA A 284 3.96 -3.90 -12.67
C ALA A 284 3.85 -2.45 -13.15
N GLU A 285 4.70 -2.04 -14.10
CA GLU A 285 4.64 -0.70 -14.70
C GLU A 285 3.30 -0.45 -15.40
N LYS A 286 2.81 -1.42 -16.18
CA LYS A 286 1.46 -1.36 -16.76
C LYS A 286 0.37 -1.25 -15.70
N ALA A 287 0.47 -2.01 -14.61
CA ALA A 287 -0.51 -1.91 -13.54
C ALA A 287 -0.50 -0.50 -12.91
N ILE A 288 0.67 0.06 -12.61
CA ILE A 288 0.81 1.42 -12.07
C ILE A 288 0.19 2.44 -13.01
N ASP A 289 0.49 2.39 -14.31
CA ASP A 289 -0.08 3.32 -15.31
C ASP A 289 -1.61 3.34 -15.26
N HIS A 290 -2.23 2.16 -15.21
CA HIS A 290 -3.68 2.05 -15.15
C HIS A 290 -4.28 2.56 -13.83
N PHE A 291 -3.56 2.42 -12.71
CA PHE A 291 -3.98 3.00 -11.43
C PHE A 291 -3.76 4.51 -11.36
N CYS A 292 -2.79 5.06 -12.08
CA CYS A 292 -2.52 6.48 -12.12
C CYS A 292 -3.67 7.30 -12.73
N ARG A 293 -4.52 6.67 -13.55
CA ARG A 293 -5.70 7.32 -14.15
C ARG A 293 -6.89 7.47 -13.18
N GLU A 294 -6.75 7.01 -11.93
CA GLU A 294 -7.80 7.06 -10.91
C GLU A 294 -7.73 8.31 -10.00
N TYR A 295 -8.70 8.41 -9.09
CA TYR A 295 -8.70 9.43 -8.03
C TYR A 295 -7.37 9.42 -7.24
N GLU A 296 -6.82 10.60 -6.96
CA GLU A 296 -5.46 10.80 -6.44
C GLU A 296 -5.09 9.92 -5.25
N MET A 297 -6.00 9.78 -4.27
CA MET A 297 -5.76 8.91 -3.11
C MET A 297 -5.63 7.43 -3.51
N VAL A 298 -6.47 6.96 -4.44
CA VAL A 298 -6.45 5.58 -4.93
C VAL A 298 -5.18 5.34 -5.76
N ALA A 299 -4.82 6.28 -6.63
CA ALA A 299 -3.60 6.23 -7.41
C ALA A 299 -2.35 6.17 -6.51
N LYS A 300 -2.27 7.02 -5.48
CA LYS A 300 -1.18 7.02 -4.49
C LYS A 300 -1.09 5.68 -3.77
N ASP A 301 -2.20 5.17 -3.25
CA ASP A 301 -2.22 3.89 -2.52
C ASP A 301 -1.71 2.74 -3.40
N PHE A 302 -2.20 2.63 -4.63
CA PHE A 302 -1.74 1.57 -5.54
C PHE A 302 -0.29 1.74 -5.98
N ARG A 303 0.17 2.97 -6.20
CA ARG A 303 1.59 3.25 -6.47
C ARG A 303 2.45 2.75 -5.32
N ASP A 304 2.13 3.10 -4.07
CA ASP A 304 2.90 2.68 -2.90
C ASP A 304 2.89 1.16 -2.73
N ILE A 305 1.76 0.49 -2.99
CA ILE A 305 1.65 -0.97 -3.02
C ILE A 305 2.62 -1.59 -4.03
N PHE A 306 2.68 -1.04 -5.25
CA PHE A 306 3.58 -1.56 -6.27
C PHE A 306 5.04 -1.23 -5.97
N MET A 307 5.36 -0.08 -5.36
CA MET A 307 6.72 0.19 -4.89
C MET A 307 7.19 -0.87 -3.88
N ILE A 308 6.32 -1.32 -2.97
CA ILE A 308 6.61 -2.43 -2.05
C ILE A 308 6.81 -3.74 -2.83
N LYS A 309 5.91 -4.09 -3.75
CA LYS A 309 6.00 -5.32 -4.56
C LYS A 309 7.28 -5.37 -5.40
N LEU A 310 7.65 -4.27 -6.02
CA LEU A 310 8.87 -4.15 -6.81
C LEU A 310 10.12 -4.24 -5.92
N SER A 311 10.08 -3.65 -4.73
CA SER A 311 11.15 -3.80 -3.73
C SER A 311 11.30 -5.25 -3.30
N HIS A 312 10.19 -5.97 -3.08
CA HIS A 312 10.22 -7.41 -2.79
C HIS A 312 10.87 -8.20 -3.92
N LEU A 313 10.54 -7.88 -5.17
CA LEU A 313 11.09 -8.54 -6.35
C LEU A 313 12.60 -8.34 -6.47
N HIS A 314 13.07 -7.11 -6.25
CA HIS A 314 14.51 -6.80 -6.20
C HIS A 314 15.23 -7.58 -5.09
N LEU A 315 14.62 -7.65 -3.90
CA LEU A 315 15.23 -8.24 -2.69
C LEU A 315 15.05 -9.77 -2.57
N GLY A 316 14.49 -10.43 -3.59
CA GLY A 316 14.25 -11.87 -3.57
C GLY A 316 13.28 -12.31 -2.46
N ILE A 317 12.28 -11.48 -2.18
CA ILE A 317 11.21 -11.73 -1.21
C ILE A 317 10.01 -12.24 -2.00
N GLY A 318 9.35 -13.30 -1.54
CA GLY A 318 8.14 -13.86 -2.13
C GLY A 318 6.90 -13.03 -1.80
N VAL A 319 5.80 -13.33 -2.48
CA VAL A 319 4.47 -12.74 -2.32
C VAL A 319 3.98 -12.79 -0.87
N LEU A 320 4.42 -13.80 -0.10
CA LEU A 320 4.05 -14.00 1.31
C LEU A 320 5.19 -13.68 2.29
N GLY A 321 6.22 -12.99 1.80
CA GLY A 321 7.35 -12.53 2.61
C GLY A 321 8.42 -13.59 2.83
N ASN A 322 8.26 -14.81 2.33
CA ASN A 322 9.30 -15.85 2.38
C ASN A 322 10.52 -15.46 1.51
N ASN A 323 11.71 -15.96 1.85
CA ASN A 323 12.87 -15.81 0.97
C ASN A 323 12.75 -16.71 -0.26
N ILE A 324 13.06 -16.17 -1.44
CA ILE A 324 13.13 -16.93 -2.71
C ILE A 324 14.53 -17.53 -2.83
N LYS A 325 14.61 -18.87 -2.75
CA LYS A 325 15.90 -19.58 -2.66
C LYS A 325 16.83 -19.34 -3.86
N ASN A 326 16.27 -19.21 -5.05
CA ASN A 326 17.03 -19.12 -6.31
C ASN A 326 17.09 -17.70 -6.88
N ALA A 327 16.65 -16.69 -6.13
CA ALA A 327 16.67 -15.32 -6.61
C ALA A 327 18.11 -14.76 -6.60
N VAL A 328 18.59 -14.31 -7.76
CA VAL A 328 19.84 -13.56 -7.87
C VAL A 328 19.57 -12.10 -7.51
N ILE A 329 20.31 -11.59 -6.53
CA ILE A 329 20.19 -10.23 -6.00
C ILE A 329 21.52 -9.52 -6.21
N THR A 330 21.49 -8.40 -6.93
CA THR A 330 22.66 -7.57 -7.23
C THR A 330 22.70 -6.32 -6.36
N GLU A 331 23.84 -5.62 -6.31
CA GLU A 331 23.93 -4.30 -5.65
C GLU A 331 22.98 -3.27 -6.26
N THR A 332 22.76 -3.34 -7.58
CA THR A 332 21.76 -2.51 -8.26
C THR A 332 20.35 -2.80 -7.74
N ASP A 333 20.01 -4.07 -7.51
CA ASP A 333 18.71 -4.43 -6.92
C ASP A 333 18.52 -3.87 -5.51
N ILE A 334 19.57 -3.95 -4.68
CA ILE A 334 19.55 -3.40 -3.31
C ILE A 334 19.34 -1.89 -3.36
N THR A 335 20.07 -1.19 -4.23
CA THR A 335 19.97 0.26 -4.42
C THR A 335 18.57 0.67 -4.87
N GLN A 336 18.03 -0.02 -5.87
CA GLN A 336 16.69 0.24 -6.41
C GLN A 336 15.60 -0.02 -5.37
N ALA A 337 15.68 -1.13 -4.62
CA ALA A 337 14.75 -1.42 -3.54
C ALA A 337 14.80 -0.36 -2.43
N LYS A 338 16.01 0.08 -2.04
CA LYS A 338 16.19 1.12 -1.02
C LYS A 338 15.56 2.44 -1.45
N TRP A 339 15.79 2.85 -2.69
CA TRP A 339 15.16 4.05 -3.25
C TRP A 339 13.63 3.94 -3.23
N ARG A 340 13.05 2.84 -3.74
CA ARG A 340 11.59 2.63 -3.74
C ARG A 340 11.00 2.68 -2.34
N ILE A 341 11.58 1.97 -1.38
CA ILE A 341 11.11 1.97 0.01
C ILE A 341 11.15 3.38 0.63
N ASN A 342 12.18 4.18 0.36
CA ASN A 342 12.29 5.53 0.90
C ASN A 342 11.28 6.53 0.32
N THR A 343 10.67 6.24 -0.84
CA THR A 343 9.64 7.11 -1.44
C THR A 343 8.23 6.91 -0.88
N ILE A 344 8.03 5.87 -0.06
CA ILE A 344 6.71 5.48 0.43
C ILE A 344 6.37 6.24 1.71
N ASP A 345 5.17 6.80 1.74
CA ASP A 345 4.57 7.39 2.93
C ASP A 345 3.86 6.31 3.77
N ILE A 346 4.53 5.87 4.83
CA ILE A 346 4.07 4.77 5.68
C ILE A 346 2.75 5.05 6.39
N GLU A 347 2.41 6.30 6.70
CA GLU A 347 1.26 6.60 7.57
C GLU A 347 -0.05 6.13 6.94
N ASN A 348 -0.15 6.29 5.62
CA ASN A 348 -1.32 5.99 4.81
C ASN A 348 -1.46 4.51 4.43
N LEU A 349 -0.44 3.69 4.67
CA LEU A 349 -0.50 2.26 4.35
C LEU A 349 -1.46 1.49 5.27
N THR A 350 -2.19 0.54 4.68
CA THR A 350 -2.95 -0.47 5.45
C THR A 350 -2.03 -1.46 6.15
N ASP A 351 -2.53 -2.18 7.15
CA ASP A 351 -1.70 -3.07 7.98
C ASP A 351 -0.94 -4.12 7.14
N ARG A 352 -1.57 -4.66 6.07
CA ARG A 352 -0.91 -5.61 5.16
C ARG A 352 0.29 -4.99 4.43
N TRP A 353 0.16 -3.75 3.97
CA TRP A 353 1.25 -3.08 3.24
C TRP A 353 2.31 -2.52 4.19
N LYS A 354 1.94 -2.15 5.43
CA LYS A 354 2.90 -1.90 6.51
C LYS A 354 3.75 -3.13 6.78
N TRP A 355 3.14 -4.32 6.89
CA TRP A 355 3.89 -5.59 6.96
C TRP A 355 4.89 -5.72 5.81
N GLY A 356 4.44 -5.58 4.56
CA GLY A 356 5.29 -5.73 3.38
C GLY A 356 6.46 -4.73 3.36
N TYR A 357 6.20 -3.48 3.71
CA TYR A 357 7.21 -2.42 3.85
C TYR A 357 8.28 -2.81 4.89
N TYR A 358 7.87 -3.25 6.08
CA TYR A 358 8.79 -3.63 7.14
C TYR A 358 9.59 -4.91 6.83
N ILE A 359 9.01 -5.86 6.08
CA ILE A 359 9.74 -7.02 5.55
C ILE A 359 10.85 -6.58 4.58
N ALA A 360 10.56 -5.65 3.67
CA ALA A 360 11.56 -5.11 2.76
C ALA A 360 12.69 -4.39 3.52
N LYS A 361 12.35 -3.54 4.51
CA LYS A 361 13.34 -2.87 5.35
C LYS A 361 14.22 -3.85 6.11
N SER A 362 13.63 -4.89 6.71
CA SER A 362 14.38 -5.94 7.40
C SER A 362 15.44 -6.57 6.48
N LYS A 363 15.05 -6.89 5.25
CA LYS A 363 15.94 -7.48 4.25
C LYS A 363 17.03 -6.52 3.79
N LEU A 364 16.72 -5.23 3.58
CA LEU A 364 17.70 -4.19 3.26
C LEU A 364 18.76 -4.06 4.38
N THR A 365 18.34 -3.92 5.63
CA THR A 365 19.27 -3.82 6.78
C THR A 365 20.08 -5.10 6.98
N TRP A 366 19.52 -6.25 6.61
CA TRP A 366 20.25 -7.52 6.62
C TRP A 366 21.39 -7.54 5.58
N PHE A 367 21.18 -6.97 4.39
CA PHE A 367 22.25 -6.81 3.39
C PHE A 367 23.32 -5.79 3.83
N GLU A 368 22.94 -4.81 4.65
CA GLU A 368 23.87 -3.83 5.27
C GLU A 368 24.63 -4.41 6.47
N ASN A 369 24.47 -5.70 6.79
CA ASN A 369 25.02 -6.39 7.97
C ASN A 369 24.56 -5.82 9.34
N ASP A 370 23.51 -4.99 9.39
CA ASP A 370 22.87 -4.57 10.64
C ASP A 370 21.76 -5.55 11.02
N LEU A 371 22.16 -6.67 11.63
CA LEU A 371 21.27 -7.75 12.01
C LEU A 371 20.29 -7.38 13.14
N ASP A 372 20.67 -6.47 14.04
CA ASP A 372 19.82 -6.02 15.14
C ASP A 372 18.66 -5.15 14.63
N THR A 373 18.96 -4.20 13.73
CA THR A 373 17.91 -3.43 13.07
C THR A 373 17.07 -4.33 12.19
N ALA A 374 17.66 -5.26 11.44
CA ALA A 374 16.91 -6.22 10.64
C ALA A 374 15.91 -7.03 11.49
N PHE A 375 16.32 -7.46 12.67
CA PHE A 375 15.47 -8.17 13.62
C PHE A 375 14.31 -7.29 14.13
N LYS A 376 14.59 -6.03 14.51
CA LYS A 376 13.56 -5.08 14.94
C LYS A 376 12.52 -4.83 13.84
N GLN A 377 12.96 -4.60 12.60
CA GLN A 377 12.04 -4.40 11.46
C GLN A 377 11.17 -5.65 11.22
N ALA A 378 11.74 -6.86 11.27
CA ALA A 378 10.98 -8.10 11.12
C ALA A 378 9.94 -8.31 12.23
N LYS A 379 10.26 -7.92 13.47
CA LYS A 379 9.31 -7.94 14.59
C LYS A 379 8.16 -6.95 14.40
N THR A 380 8.45 -5.77 13.87
CA THR A 380 7.39 -4.80 13.50
C THR A 380 6.53 -5.33 12.36
N ALA A 381 7.09 -5.97 11.33
CA ALA A 381 6.29 -6.64 10.31
C ALA A 381 5.35 -7.69 10.93
N TYR A 382 5.88 -8.53 11.81
CA TYR A 382 5.12 -9.58 12.48
C TYR A 382 3.90 -9.03 13.25
N SER A 383 4.04 -7.90 13.95
CA SER A 383 2.93 -7.30 14.71
C SER A 383 1.79 -6.82 13.79
N TYR A 384 2.11 -6.25 12.63
CA TYR A 384 1.10 -5.89 11.62
C TYR A 384 0.41 -7.12 11.02
N ALA A 385 1.16 -8.20 10.77
CA ALA A 385 0.59 -9.45 10.26
C ALA A 385 -0.41 -10.08 11.25
N ILE A 386 -0.07 -10.08 12.54
CA ILE A 386 -0.94 -10.55 13.63
C ILE A 386 -2.19 -9.67 13.75
N LYS A 387 -2.02 -8.35 13.74
CA LYS A 387 -3.13 -7.40 13.84
C LYS A 387 -4.15 -7.57 12.70
N GLY A 388 -3.67 -7.90 11.51
CA GLY A 388 -4.51 -8.16 10.33
C GLY A 388 -5.04 -9.59 10.20
N ASP A 389 -4.65 -10.54 11.07
CA ASP A 389 -4.93 -11.98 10.95
C ASP A 389 -4.46 -12.60 9.61
N PHE A 390 -3.28 -12.17 9.14
CA PHE A 390 -2.69 -12.64 7.88
C PHE A 390 -1.84 -13.91 8.11
N LYS A 391 -2.50 -15.05 8.31
CA LYS A 391 -1.87 -16.33 8.72
C LYS A 391 -0.67 -16.78 7.86
N THR A 392 -0.73 -16.55 6.56
CA THR A 392 0.35 -16.89 5.62
C THR A 392 1.58 -16.00 5.78
N GLU A 393 1.36 -14.69 5.90
CA GLU A 393 2.39 -13.67 6.11
C GLU A 393 3.04 -13.81 7.49
N ILE A 394 2.28 -14.24 8.51
CA ILE A 394 2.81 -14.59 9.84
C ILE A 394 3.90 -15.65 9.71
N LYS A 395 3.59 -16.78 9.05
CA LYS A 395 4.55 -17.88 8.86
C LYS A 395 5.80 -17.44 8.07
N GLY A 396 5.60 -16.70 6.97
CA GLY A 396 6.73 -16.18 6.17
C GLY A 396 7.65 -15.25 6.97
N THR A 397 7.07 -14.47 7.88
CA THR A 397 7.83 -13.56 8.76
C THR A 397 8.60 -14.32 9.85
N GLU A 398 8.02 -15.37 10.42
CA GLU A 398 8.71 -16.24 11.40
C GLU A 398 9.97 -16.88 10.80
N ASP A 399 9.88 -17.34 9.55
CA ASP A 399 11.02 -17.91 8.84
C ASP A 399 12.16 -16.89 8.69
N ILE A 400 11.86 -15.63 8.36
CA ILE A 400 12.86 -14.55 8.31
C ILE A 400 13.47 -14.30 9.70
N ILE A 401 12.62 -14.18 10.72
CA ILE A 401 13.08 -13.94 12.10
C ILE A 401 14.04 -15.03 12.56
N ASN A 402 13.73 -16.29 12.27
CA ASN A 402 14.58 -17.42 12.65
C ASN A 402 15.92 -17.42 11.91
N GLN A 403 15.95 -17.01 10.64
CA GLN A 403 17.18 -16.85 9.87
C GLN A 403 18.07 -15.71 10.38
N ILE A 404 17.47 -14.61 10.83
CA ILE A 404 18.24 -13.51 11.43
C ILE A 404 18.83 -13.96 12.77
N LYS A 405 18.04 -14.64 13.62
CA LYS A 405 18.49 -15.20 14.90
C LYS A 405 19.63 -16.20 14.74
N SER A 406 19.55 -17.10 13.76
CA SER A 406 20.62 -18.09 13.55
C SER A 406 21.93 -17.41 13.18
N LYS A 407 21.91 -16.36 12.36
CA LYS A 407 23.11 -15.54 12.07
C LYS A 407 23.61 -14.79 13.30
N LEU A 408 22.74 -14.16 14.09
CA LEU A 408 23.13 -13.47 15.33
C LEU A 408 23.85 -14.43 16.32
N ASN A 409 23.37 -15.68 16.42
CA ASN A 409 23.97 -16.70 17.30
C ASN A 409 25.32 -17.23 16.78
N VAL A 410 25.59 -17.18 15.47
CA VAL A 410 26.88 -17.57 14.88
C VAL A 410 27.94 -16.48 15.04
N VAL A 411 27.52 -15.21 15.16
CA VAL A 411 28.42 -14.06 15.34
C VAL A 411 28.89 -13.90 16.79
N GLN A 412 28.26 -14.56 17.76
CA GLN A 412 28.83 -14.63 19.11
C GLN A 412 29.98 -15.65 19.12
N PRO A 413 31.23 -15.23 19.44
CA PRO A 413 32.30 -16.19 19.60
C PRO A 413 31.92 -17.13 20.75
N GLN A 414 31.82 -18.42 20.45
CA GLN A 414 31.85 -19.44 21.49
C GLN A 414 33.10 -19.15 22.34
N PRO A 415 32.99 -18.90 23.66
CA PRO A 415 34.18 -18.79 24.48
C PRO A 415 34.97 -20.07 24.29
N SER A 416 36.19 -19.93 23.78
CA SER A 416 37.09 -21.05 23.51
C SER A 416 37.18 -21.89 24.76
N ARG A 417 36.84 -23.18 24.63
CA ARG A 417 36.75 -24.18 25.69
C ARG A 417 38.09 -24.48 26.41
N SER A 418 39.14 -23.68 26.21
CA SER A 418 40.49 -23.96 26.72
C SER A 418 40.81 -23.30 28.07
N TYR A 419 39.82 -22.82 28.82
CA TYR A 419 40.06 -22.16 30.13
C TYR A 419 39.53 -22.93 31.35
N TYR A 420 38.93 -24.11 31.17
CA TYR A 420 38.33 -24.87 32.27
C TYR A 420 38.95 -26.24 32.57
N ASP A 421 40.12 -26.56 32.01
CA ASP A 421 40.78 -27.85 32.28
C ASP A 421 41.67 -27.85 33.54
N ASN A 422 41.59 -26.85 34.42
CA ASN A 422 42.36 -26.84 35.68
C ASN A 422 41.62 -26.21 36.87
N VAL A 423 40.40 -26.66 37.17
CA VAL A 423 39.79 -26.39 38.49
C VAL A 423 39.21 -27.68 39.06
N CYS A 424 39.81 -28.13 40.17
CA CYS A 424 39.44 -29.32 40.92
C CYS A 424 37.94 -29.41 41.27
N GLU A 425 37.43 -30.63 41.25
CA GLU A 425 36.03 -31.04 41.49
C GLU A 425 35.41 -30.68 42.85
N ASN A 426 36.11 -29.98 43.74
CA ASN A 426 35.59 -29.61 45.06
C ASN A 426 35.05 -28.17 45.19
N ASP A 427 35.24 -27.29 44.21
CA ASP A 427 34.79 -25.88 44.28
C ASP A 427 33.46 -25.57 43.53
N VAL A 428 32.87 -26.57 42.88
CA VAL A 428 31.64 -26.38 42.08
C VAL A 428 30.38 -26.39 42.96
N ILE A 429 30.43 -26.97 44.16
CA ILE A 429 29.27 -27.05 45.07
C ILE A 429 29.18 -25.81 45.99
N SER A 430 30.29 -25.15 46.30
CA SER A 430 30.32 -23.90 47.09
C SER A 430 29.90 -22.69 46.25
N SER A 431 30.36 -22.59 45.00
CA SER A 431 30.10 -21.44 44.12
C SER A 431 28.64 -21.32 43.66
N LYS A 432 27.94 -22.45 43.44
CA LYS A 432 26.52 -22.45 43.04
C LYS A 432 25.58 -22.07 44.19
N ARG A 433 25.97 -22.38 45.44
CA ARG A 433 25.24 -21.91 46.64
C ARG A 433 25.52 -20.44 46.94
N PHE A 434 26.75 -19.96 46.70
CA PHE A 434 27.10 -18.55 46.90
C PHE A 434 26.44 -17.62 45.87
N TYR A 435 26.37 -18.03 44.59
CA TYR A 435 25.75 -17.24 43.52
C TYR A 435 24.23 -17.14 43.67
N ASN A 436 23.56 -18.23 44.08
CA ASN A 436 22.12 -18.20 44.36
C ASN A 436 21.79 -17.44 45.64
N ALA A 437 22.66 -17.47 46.66
CA ALA A 437 22.51 -16.65 47.87
C ALA A 437 22.72 -15.15 47.58
N GLN A 438 23.73 -14.77 46.79
CA GLN A 438 23.95 -13.38 46.38
C GLN A 438 22.83 -12.84 45.47
N MET A 439 22.32 -13.65 44.53
CA MET A 439 21.18 -13.24 43.69
C MET A 439 19.90 -13.06 44.50
N MET A 440 19.62 -13.95 45.46
CA MET A 440 18.47 -13.76 46.37
C MET A 440 18.65 -12.55 47.28
N GLN A 441 19.86 -12.32 47.81
CA GLN A 441 20.14 -11.20 48.71
C GLN A 441 20.12 -9.84 47.98
N MET A 442 20.58 -9.77 46.73
CA MET A 442 20.47 -8.57 45.89
C MET A 442 19.03 -8.29 45.43
N THR A 443 18.25 -9.33 45.13
CA THR A 443 16.83 -9.15 44.77
C THR A 443 16.03 -8.64 45.97
N TYR A 444 16.27 -9.21 47.16
CA TYR A 444 15.58 -8.83 48.40
C TYR A 444 15.98 -7.43 48.91
N LEU A 445 17.26 -7.04 48.76
CA LEU A 445 17.73 -5.69 49.11
C LEU A 445 17.17 -4.64 48.14
N SER A 446 17.10 -4.92 46.83
CA SER A 446 16.52 -3.98 45.87
C SER A 446 15.02 -3.78 46.08
N GLU A 447 14.27 -4.82 46.44
CA GLU A 447 12.83 -4.72 46.72
C GLU A 447 12.57 -3.98 48.04
N TYR A 448 13.38 -4.22 49.08
CA TYR A 448 13.24 -3.56 50.38
C TYR A 448 13.65 -2.08 50.33
N GLU A 449 14.74 -1.73 49.64
CA GLU A 449 15.16 -0.33 49.44
C GLU A 449 14.17 0.43 48.56
N THR A 450 13.61 -0.20 47.53
CA THR A 450 12.57 0.40 46.68
C THR A 450 11.27 0.63 47.45
N TYR A 451 10.86 -0.30 48.31
CA TYR A 451 9.67 -0.15 49.15
C TYR A 451 9.86 0.93 50.23
N THR A 452 11.06 1.02 50.81
CA THR A 452 11.39 2.03 51.83
C THR A 452 11.48 3.43 51.22
N LEU A 453 12.07 3.57 50.02
CA LEU A 453 12.12 4.82 49.28
C LEU A 453 10.73 5.29 48.82
N HIS A 454 9.89 4.37 48.32
CA HIS A 454 8.50 4.70 47.94
C HIS A 454 7.62 5.05 49.15
N SER A 455 7.77 4.33 50.27
CA SER A 455 7.06 4.62 51.52
C SER A 455 7.43 6.01 52.06
N ASN A 456 8.72 6.35 52.07
CA ASN A 456 9.20 7.65 52.54
C ASN A 456 8.76 8.81 51.62
N ILE A 457 8.68 8.60 50.30
CA ILE A 457 8.14 9.60 49.36
C ILE A 457 6.63 9.79 49.59
N LEU A 458 5.86 8.71 49.76
CA LEU A 458 4.42 8.81 50.01
C LEU A 458 4.10 9.49 51.35
N HIS A 459 4.92 9.23 52.37
CA HIS A 459 4.78 9.86 53.69
C HIS A 459 5.16 11.34 53.69
N LYS A 460 6.15 11.74 52.87
CA LYS A 460 6.63 13.14 52.71
C LYS A 460 5.63 14.03 51.96
N TYR A 461 4.77 13.46 51.11
CA TYR A 461 3.84 14.23 50.25
C TYR A 461 2.34 14.06 50.55
N GLN A 462 1.95 13.33 51.61
CA GLN A 462 0.56 13.13 52.07
C GLN A 462 -0.45 12.83 50.92
N VAL A 463 -0.11 11.94 49.99
CA VAL A 463 -0.98 11.64 48.85
C VAL A 463 -1.79 10.36 49.12
N ALA A 464 -3.08 10.50 49.39
CA ALA A 464 -4.01 9.36 49.40
C ALA A 464 -4.39 8.99 47.96
N VAL A 465 -3.92 7.84 47.46
CA VAL A 465 -4.24 7.35 46.10
C VAL A 465 -5.13 6.10 46.19
N LYS A 466 -6.22 6.07 45.41
CA LYS A 466 -7.11 4.90 45.31
C LYS A 466 -6.40 3.73 44.59
N PRO A 467 -6.58 2.47 45.04
CA PRO A 467 -5.78 1.31 44.60
C PRO A 467 -5.82 0.97 43.09
N GLY A 468 -6.83 1.41 42.34
CA GLY A 468 -7.04 0.99 40.95
C GLY A 468 -6.20 1.70 39.88
N LEU A 469 -5.60 2.87 40.18
CA LEU A 469 -4.80 3.64 39.20
C LEU A 469 -3.30 3.28 39.22
N PHE A 470 -2.85 2.52 40.22
CA PHE A 470 -1.42 2.26 40.45
C PHE A 470 -0.84 1.21 39.50
N SER A 471 -1.63 0.22 39.05
CA SER A 471 -1.14 -0.89 38.21
C SER A 471 -0.80 -0.49 36.76
N THR A 472 -1.32 0.64 36.30
CA THR A 472 -1.11 1.13 34.92
C THR A 472 0.09 2.08 34.86
N PHE A 473 0.40 2.80 35.95
CA PHE A 473 1.52 3.73 36.01
C PHE A 473 2.85 3.03 36.31
N SER A 474 2.87 2.01 37.17
CA SER A 474 4.09 1.24 37.48
C SER A 474 4.69 0.56 36.24
N LYS A 475 3.86 0.09 35.30
CA LYS A 475 4.34 -0.54 34.05
C LYS A 475 4.99 0.42 33.06
N LEU A 476 4.72 1.73 33.15
CA LEU A 476 5.22 2.74 32.20
C LEU A 476 6.59 3.32 32.59
N GLN A 477 7.01 3.21 33.86
CA GLN A 477 8.33 3.71 34.29
C GLN A 477 9.43 2.66 34.33
N PHE A 478 9.10 1.36 34.43
CA PHE A 478 10.10 0.29 34.50
C PHE A 478 11.05 0.26 33.28
N HIS A 479 10.58 0.63 32.08
CA HIS A 479 11.42 0.60 30.88
C HIS A 479 12.38 1.79 30.71
N LYS A 480 12.29 2.85 31.53
CA LYS A 480 13.20 4.01 31.42
C LYS A 480 14.37 3.99 32.41
N TYR A 481 14.29 3.16 33.46
CA TYR A 481 15.25 3.20 34.57
C TYR A 481 16.29 2.07 34.56
N GLU A 482 16.12 1.03 33.73
CA GLU A 482 17.04 -0.12 33.69
C GLU A 482 18.47 0.20 33.21
N HIS A 483 18.74 1.42 32.72
CA HIS A 483 20.06 1.78 32.17
C HIS A 483 20.64 3.13 32.65
N CYS A 484 20.14 3.70 33.75
CA CYS A 484 20.70 4.95 34.30
C CYS A 484 21.55 4.65 35.55
N HIS A 485 22.88 4.72 35.43
CA HIS A 485 23.81 4.56 36.56
C HIS A 485 24.17 5.88 37.27
N ASP A 486 23.55 7.00 36.87
CA ASP A 486 23.80 8.32 37.46
C ASP A 486 22.64 8.73 38.39
N LEU A 487 22.93 8.84 39.69
CA LEU A 487 21.99 9.21 40.75
C LEU A 487 21.43 10.61 40.59
N GLN A 488 22.21 11.54 40.02
CA GLN A 488 21.80 12.94 39.86
C GLN A 488 20.75 13.08 38.75
N LEU A 489 20.92 12.31 37.66
CA LEU A 489 19.94 12.24 36.57
C LEU A 489 18.63 11.58 37.00
N MET A 490 18.70 10.62 37.94
CA MET A 490 17.53 9.96 38.52
C MET A 490 16.69 10.92 39.37
N GLU A 491 17.34 11.79 40.16
CA GLU A 491 16.66 12.82 40.94
C GLU A 491 16.00 13.87 40.04
N GLU A 492 16.68 14.33 38.98
CA GLU A 492 16.10 15.27 37.99
C GLU A 492 14.91 14.65 37.23
N LEU A 493 14.99 13.38 36.86
CA LEU A 493 13.89 12.65 36.21
C LEU A 493 12.69 12.45 37.15
N ALA A 494 12.94 12.18 38.43
CA ALA A 494 11.91 12.06 39.45
C ALA A 494 11.20 13.42 39.68
N GLU A 495 11.97 14.51 39.79
CA GLU A 495 11.43 15.86 39.97
C GLU A 495 10.63 16.33 38.74
N THR A 496 11.15 16.07 37.54
CA THR A 496 10.45 16.36 36.27
C THR A 496 9.14 15.58 36.17
N THR A 497 9.16 14.29 36.51
CA THR A 497 7.94 13.46 36.51
C THR A 497 6.93 13.97 37.54
N CYS A 498 7.40 14.33 38.74
CA CYS A 498 6.53 14.86 39.79
C CYS A 498 5.89 16.20 39.37
N ASN A 499 6.63 17.06 38.67
CA ASN A 499 6.12 18.30 38.10
C ASN A 499 5.10 18.07 36.98
N VAL A 500 5.32 17.08 36.10
CA VAL A 500 4.35 16.69 35.06
C VAL A 500 3.07 16.15 35.67
N VAL A 501 3.15 15.27 36.68
CA VAL A 501 1.99 14.70 37.37
C VAL A 501 1.22 15.79 38.13
N ASN A 502 1.92 16.73 38.80
CA ASN A 502 1.31 17.86 39.49
C ASN A 502 0.62 18.85 38.52
N ASN A 503 1.22 19.09 37.34
CA ASN A 503 0.58 19.90 36.29
C ASN A 503 -0.61 19.19 35.66
N PHE A 504 -0.55 17.86 35.47
CA PHE A 504 -1.65 17.07 34.96
C PHE A 504 -2.84 17.05 35.94
N THR A 505 -2.59 16.88 37.24
CA THR A 505 -3.64 16.94 38.27
C THR A 505 -4.20 18.35 38.49
N ARG A 506 -3.39 19.40 38.37
CA ARG A 506 -3.89 20.80 38.39
C ARG A 506 -4.78 21.10 37.18
N ASN A 507 -4.41 20.64 35.99
CA ASN A 507 -5.19 20.82 34.78
C ASN A 507 -6.49 20.01 34.82
N HIS A 508 -6.47 18.78 35.34
CA HIS A 508 -7.69 17.99 35.55
C HIS A 508 -8.65 18.60 36.56
N LYS A 509 -8.15 19.21 37.65
CA LYS A 509 -8.98 19.95 38.62
C LYS A 509 -9.58 21.24 38.03
N ARG A 510 -8.90 21.88 37.06
CA ARG A 510 -9.46 23.02 36.31
C ARG A 510 -10.57 22.61 35.34
N CYS A 511 -10.39 21.51 34.61
CA CYS A 511 -11.42 20.98 33.71
C CYS A 511 -12.69 20.52 34.46
N PHE A 512 -12.54 19.95 35.66
CA PHE A 512 -13.69 19.55 36.49
C PHE A 512 -14.41 20.73 37.18
N ARG A 513 -13.76 21.90 37.33
CA ARG A 513 -14.44 23.12 37.78
C ARG A 513 -15.23 23.80 36.66
N PHE A 514 -14.83 23.63 35.39
CA PHE A 514 -15.58 24.14 34.24
C PHE A 514 -16.84 23.31 33.95
N SER A 515 -16.82 21.99 34.15
CA SER A 515 -17.99 21.14 33.91
C SER A 515 -19.07 21.24 34.99
N LYS A 516 -18.76 21.78 36.18
CA LYS A 516 -19.74 22.00 37.27
C LYS A 516 -20.46 23.36 37.23
N LYS A 517 -20.18 24.20 36.23
CA LYS A 517 -20.88 25.48 35.98
C LYS A 517 -21.78 25.42 34.73
N LEU A 518 -21.89 24.27 34.08
CA LEU A 518 -22.66 24.03 32.85
C LEU A 518 -23.68 22.88 33.00
N PHE A 519 -24.03 22.53 34.23
CA PHE A 519 -25.16 21.64 34.57
C PHE A 519 -25.95 22.22 35.73
#